data_AF-A0A8S8XUR3-F1
#
_entry.id   AF-A0A8S8XUR3-F1
#
_cell.length_a   1.000
_cell.length_b   1.000
_cell.length_c   1.000
_cell.angle_alpha   90.00
_cell.angle_beta   90.00
_cell.angle_gamma   90.00
#
_symmetry.space_group_name_H-M   'P 1'
#
loop_
_entity.id
_entity.type
_entity.pdbx_description
1 polymer ?
#
loop_
_entity_poly.entity_id
_entity_poly.type
_entity_poly.pdbx_seq_one_letter_code
_entity_poly.pdbx_strand_id
1 'polypeptide(L)'
;MSDTVISPDGKFLWTGSEWIPAPPSSGQNLAMQDSVIGGDVIHSKTVINNDVDAVTSAVITALERLGMVNKNESSQKIEQVIETEISETTEEVLSVGDNVLVNWKNYGTFFPGKVAGLEAGDRYLIHFDDGDVESGVPASRIAIQPDSKAANEYVENICEEEQELIDSFAVFDEEKSGTIHAKKLFEILTQMGDALDVDEAKALFLDMGISLDSEINYKDLAKIMVQPFEPKPEVVMDKAYIEGDILKGFAYGHPKLGDTQVKTSQILKITYDNKATARVETRNTVYVVGPTGWKSRPENHPFNEPKFTSGQQVSVEWGGQWWDGLIKEISDDKYHIHYIGFDSSWDEWVDESRLKTH
;
A
#
# COMPACT_ATOMS: atom_id res chain seq x y z
N MET A 1 -43.13 -35.54 19.92
CA MET A 1 -41.78 -36.01 19.55
C MET A 1 -41.61 -35.63 18.09
N SER A 2 -40.96 -34.51 17.82
CA SER A 2 -40.72 -34.05 16.45
C SER A 2 -39.54 -34.84 15.90
N ASP A 3 -39.76 -35.57 14.81
CA ASP A 3 -38.72 -36.33 14.12
C ASP A 3 -37.60 -35.39 13.66
N THR A 4 -36.38 -35.68 14.11
CA THR A 4 -35.17 -34.96 13.73
C THR A 4 -34.88 -35.20 12.24
N VAL A 5 -34.94 -34.14 11.43
CA VAL A 5 -34.58 -34.21 10.01
C VAL A 5 -33.06 -34.04 9.87
N ILE A 6 -32.40 -35.07 9.32
CA ILE A 6 -30.96 -35.12 9.08
C ILE A 6 -30.70 -35.05 7.57
N SER A 7 -29.63 -34.37 7.17
CA SER A 7 -29.22 -34.28 5.76
C SER A 7 -28.86 -35.67 5.18
N PRO A 8 -29.04 -35.92 3.87
CA PRO A 8 -28.76 -37.24 3.26
C PRO A 8 -27.31 -37.74 3.42
N ASP A 9 -26.37 -36.81 3.62
CA ASP A 9 -24.95 -37.08 3.88
C ASP A 9 -24.61 -37.23 5.37
N GLY A 10 -25.59 -37.07 6.26
CA GLY A 10 -25.47 -37.28 7.70
C GLY A 10 -24.69 -36.21 8.47
N LYS A 11 -24.31 -35.10 7.84
CA LYS A 11 -23.41 -34.09 8.44
C LYS A 11 -24.14 -32.94 9.14
N PHE A 12 -25.40 -32.69 8.79
CA PHE A 12 -26.15 -31.53 9.29
C PHE A 12 -27.53 -31.93 9.82
N LEU A 13 -27.97 -31.19 10.83
CA LEU A 13 -29.24 -31.35 11.52
C LEU A 13 -30.09 -30.08 11.36
N TRP A 14 -31.36 -30.26 11.00
CA TRP A 14 -32.30 -29.16 10.81
C TRP A 14 -32.97 -28.78 12.13
N THR A 15 -32.82 -27.54 12.58
CA THR A 15 -33.39 -27.04 13.85
C THR A 15 -34.82 -26.50 13.71
N GLY A 16 -35.35 -26.45 12.49
CA GLY A 16 -36.62 -25.80 12.16
C GLY A 16 -36.47 -24.39 11.60
N SER A 17 -35.30 -23.76 11.77
CA SER A 17 -34.96 -22.45 11.19
C SER A 17 -33.59 -22.40 10.51
N GLU A 18 -32.66 -23.31 10.84
CA GLU A 18 -31.30 -23.34 10.29
C GLU A 18 -30.69 -24.75 10.29
N TRP A 19 -29.65 -24.96 9.47
CA TRP A 19 -28.86 -26.19 9.44
C TRP A 19 -27.63 -26.04 10.35
N ILE A 20 -27.48 -26.94 11.33
CA ILE A 20 -26.31 -26.99 12.21
C ILE A 20 -25.49 -28.26 11.98
N PRO A 21 -24.15 -28.24 12.11
CA PRO A 21 -23.31 -29.43 12.00
C PRO A 21 -23.59 -30.42 13.15
N ALA A 22 -23.69 -31.71 12.83
CA ALA A 22 -23.93 -32.80 13.78
C ALA A 22 -22.65 -33.61 14.06
N PRO A 23 -22.43 -34.17 15.27
CA PRO A 23 -23.28 -34.11 16.48
C PRO A 23 -22.88 -32.98 17.46
N PRO A 24 -23.83 -32.50 18.28
CA PRO A 24 -23.62 -31.39 19.21
C PRO A 24 -22.71 -31.80 20.38
N SER A 25 -21.57 -31.14 20.53
CA SER A 25 -20.73 -31.26 21.72
C SER A 25 -21.35 -30.46 22.88
N SER A 26 -22.02 -31.17 23.79
CA SER A 26 -22.62 -30.65 25.00
C SER A 26 -21.58 -30.01 25.94
N GLY A 27 -21.65 -28.70 26.13
CA GLY A 27 -20.78 -27.98 27.06
C GLY A 27 -21.12 -26.50 27.25
N GLN A 28 -22.40 -26.11 27.17
CA GLN A 28 -22.85 -24.78 27.58
C GLN A 28 -23.38 -24.83 29.01
N ASN A 29 -22.68 -24.18 29.93
CA ASN A 29 -23.25 -23.72 31.20
C ASN A 29 -23.78 -22.31 30.94
N LEU A 30 -25.10 -22.19 30.76
CA LEU A 30 -25.81 -20.93 30.69
C LEU A 30 -25.94 -20.37 32.12
N ALA A 31 -25.21 -19.31 32.43
CA ALA A 31 -25.52 -18.42 33.53
C ALA A 31 -26.17 -17.15 32.95
N MET A 32 -27.49 -17.05 33.12
CA MET A 32 -28.23 -15.80 32.91
C MET A 32 -28.04 -14.93 34.15
N GLN A 33 -27.39 -13.77 34.00
CA GLN A 33 -27.59 -12.60 34.85
C GLN A 33 -27.14 -11.34 34.08
N ASP A 34 -28.15 -10.53 33.76
CA ASP A 34 -28.23 -9.08 33.92
C ASP A 34 -26.98 -8.21 33.64
N SER A 35 -27.16 -7.31 32.66
CA SER A 35 -26.56 -5.97 32.52
C SER A 35 -25.03 -5.79 32.72
N VAL A 36 -24.43 -5.28 31.63
CA VAL A 36 -23.13 -4.58 31.50
C VAL A 36 -21.89 -5.46 31.32
N ILE A 37 -21.63 -5.92 30.08
CA ILE A 37 -20.31 -6.19 29.46
C ILE A 37 -20.54 -6.02 27.93
N GLY A 38 -19.85 -5.19 27.14
CA GLY A 38 -18.51 -4.65 27.31
C GLY A 38 -17.51 -5.46 26.46
N GLY A 39 -17.38 -5.10 25.19
CA GLY A 39 -16.41 -5.69 24.25
C GLY A 39 -16.99 -6.84 23.41
N ASP A 40 -16.65 -7.02 22.16
CA ASP A 40 -15.63 -6.38 21.33
C ASP A 40 -16.04 -6.70 19.89
N VAL A 41 -16.94 -5.89 19.35
CA VAL A 41 -17.11 -5.81 17.90
C VAL A 41 -16.19 -4.67 17.52
N ILE A 42 -15.05 -4.99 16.91
CA ILE A 42 -14.14 -4.03 16.31
C ILE A 42 -14.90 -3.33 15.19
N HIS A 43 -15.73 -2.37 15.59
CA HIS A 43 -16.08 -1.21 14.81
C HIS A 43 -14.80 -0.39 14.86
N SER A 44 -14.01 -0.43 13.78
CA SER A 44 -13.01 0.60 13.52
C SER A 44 -13.77 1.92 13.36
N LYS A 45 -14.09 2.50 14.52
CA LYS A 45 -14.61 3.83 14.71
C LYS A 45 -13.83 4.79 13.80
N THR A 46 -14.48 5.29 12.77
CA THR A 46 -14.20 6.61 12.20
C THR A 46 -14.57 7.72 13.17
N VAL A 47 -14.98 7.39 14.40
CA VAL A 47 -14.76 8.26 15.55
C VAL A 47 -13.33 8.04 16.03
N ILE A 48 -12.36 8.62 15.31
CA ILE A 48 -11.20 9.22 15.98
C ILE A 48 -11.76 9.84 17.26
N ASN A 49 -11.37 9.31 18.43
CA ASN A 49 -11.97 9.62 19.74
C ASN A 49 -11.63 11.06 20.15
N ASN A 50 -11.91 12.03 19.29
CA ASN A 50 -11.33 13.36 19.28
C ASN A 50 -9.81 13.32 19.60
N ASP A 51 -9.15 12.23 19.18
CA ASP A 51 -7.75 11.96 19.50
C ASP A 51 -6.91 12.57 18.38
N VAL A 52 -6.40 13.75 18.68
CA VAL A 52 -5.67 14.63 17.76
C VAL A 52 -4.50 13.89 17.11
N ASP A 53 -3.80 13.04 17.86
CA ASP A 53 -2.63 12.30 17.36
C ASP A 53 -3.05 11.27 16.32
N ALA A 54 -4.21 10.63 16.52
CA ALA A 54 -4.78 9.69 15.56
C ALA A 54 -5.27 10.39 14.29
N VAL A 55 -5.88 11.58 14.40
CA VAL A 55 -6.28 12.39 13.22
C VAL A 55 -5.05 12.80 12.41
N THR A 56 -4.03 13.32 13.08
CA THR A 56 -2.81 13.82 12.45
C THR A 56 -2.06 12.69 11.74
N SER A 57 -1.92 11.53 12.39
CA SER A 57 -1.30 10.35 11.81
C SER A 57 -2.07 9.83 10.59
N ALA A 58 -3.40 9.85 10.64
CA ALA A 58 -4.25 9.45 9.53
C ALA A 58 -4.08 10.38 8.31
N VAL A 59 -4.02 11.70 8.53
CA VAL A 59 -3.78 12.67 7.45
C VAL A 59 -2.39 12.51 6.85
N ILE A 60 -1.35 12.36 7.67
CA ILE A 60 0.02 12.14 7.17
C ILE A 60 0.06 10.89 6.30
N THR A 61 -0.49 9.77 6.79
CA THR A 61 -0.56 8.51 6.03
C THR A 61 -1.33 8.69 4.72
N ALA A 62 -2.39 9.49 4.73
CA ALA A 62 -3.18 9.78 3.54
C ALA A 62 -2.40 10.57 2.48
N LEU A 63 -1.67 11.61 2.89
CA LEU A 63 -0.88 12.45 2.01
C LEU A 63 0.31 11.70 1.39
N GLU A 64 0.96 10.85 2.17
CA GLU A 64 1.99 9.91 1.69
C GLU A 64 1.45 9.06 0.52
N ARG A 65 0.23 8.54 0.68
CA ARG A 65 -0.40 7.64 -0.29
C ARG A 65 -1.01 8.35 -1.49
N LEU A 66 -1.41 9.61 -1.37
CA LEU A 66 -1.83 10.43 -2.51
C LEU A 66 -0.70 10.72 -3.50
N GLY A 67 0.54 10.30 -3.19
CA GLY A 67 1.66 10.42 -4.11
C GLY A 67 2.11 11.88 -4.29
N MET A 68 1.83 12.73 -3.29
CA MET A 68 2.42 14.06 -3.17
C MET A 68 3.91 14.01 -2.77
N VAL A 69 4.43 12.79 -2.55
CA VAL A 69 5.84 12.51 -2.27
C VAL A 69 6.67 12.57 -3.55
N ASN A 70 7.84 13.20 -3.44
CA ASN A 70 8.79 13.41 -4.53
C ASN A 70 9.07 12.12 -5.32
N LYS A 71 8.50 12.07 -6.53
CA LYS A 71 8.89 11.18 -7.61
C LYS A 71 10.19 11.70 -8.21
N ASN A 72 11.32 11.12 -7.81
CA ASN A 72 12.35 10.86 -8.81
C ASN A 72 11.99 9.55 -9.51
N GLU A 73 11.06 9.63 -10.46
CA GLU A 73 11.25 9.07 -11.80
C GLU A 73 10.04 9.34 -12.71
N SER A 74 10.42 9.65 -13.95
CA SER A 74 9.66 10.21 -15.05
C SER A 74 8.40 9.43 -15.44
N SER A 75 7.29 10.16 -15.52
CA SER A 75 6.16 9.80 -16.37
C SER A 75 6.57 9.90 -17.84
N GLN A 76 6.73 8.76 -18.52
CA GLN A 76 6.46 8.59 -19.96
C GLN A 76 6.73 7.13 -20.38
N LYS A 77 5.67 6.32 -20.47
CA LYS A 77 5.35 5.50 -21.66
C LYS A 77 4.04 4.72 -21.47
N ILE A 78 3.10 5.03 -22.34
CA ILE A 78 1.82 4.35 -22.57
C ILE A 78 2.07 3.18 -23.54
N GLU A 79 1.33 2.08 -23.30
CA GLU A 79 0.97 0.96 -24.19
C GLU A 79 2.08 0.14 -24.86
N GLN A 80 2.05 -1.19 -24.66
CA GLN A 80 1.54 -2.15 -25.66
C GLN A 80 1.82 -3.64 -25.31
N VAL A 81 0.72 -4.43 -25.23
CA VAL A 81 0.50 -5.85 -25.66
C VAL A 81 1.36 -6.93 -24.92
N ILE A 82 0.88 -8.09 -24.45
CA ILE A 82 0.07 -9.13 -25.11
C ILE A 82 -0.68 -10.01 -24.07
N GLU A 83 -1.88 -10.42 -24.51
CA GLU A 83 -2.78 -11.51 -24.06
C GLU A 83 -2.02 -12.80 -23.71
N THR A 84 -2.49 -13.74 -22.88
CA THR A 84 -3.60 -14.73 -23.00
C THR A 84 -3.42 -15.58 -21.71
N GLU A 85 -4.36 -16.22 -21.02
CA GLU A 85 -5.58 -16.94 -21.37
C GLU A 85 -6.35 -17.14 -20.05
N ILE A 86 -7.66 -16.91 -20.07
CA ILE A 86 -8.56 -16.82 -18.92
C ILE A 86 -9.22 -18.19 -18.73
N SER A 87 -9.20 -18.72 -17.50
CA SER A 87 -10.12 -19.78 -17.10
C SER A 87 -11.43 -19.11 -16.65
N GLU A 88 -12.50 -19.45 -17.36
CA GLU A 88 -13.87 -18.99 -17.18
C GLU A 88 -14.34 -18.96 -15.72
N THR A 89 -14.75 -17.78 -15.25
CA THR A 89 -15.87 -17.61 -14.31
C THR A 89 -16.50 -16.23 -14.55
N THR A 90 -17.58 -16.23 -15.37
CA THR A 90 -18.66 -15.21 -15.47
C THR A 90 -18.25 -13.73 -15.50
N GLU A 91 -18.04 -13.22 -16.71
CA GLU A 91 -18.06 -11.78 -17.03
C GLU A 91 -19.50 -11.23 -16.90
N GLU A 92 -19.85 -10.67 -15.75
CA GLU A 92 -21.01 -9.79 -15.65
C GLU A 92 -20.66 -8.45 -16.32
N VAL A 93 -21.05 -8.32 -17.58
CA VAL A 93 -20.87 -7.08 -18.36
C VAL A 93 -21.73 -5.97 -17.72
N LEU A 94 -21.07 -5.00 -17.11
CA LEU A 94 -21.72 -3.83 -16.49
C LEU A 94 -22.30 -2.93 -17.58
N SER A 95 -23.52 -2.43 -17.36
CA SER A 95 -24.21 -1.55 -18.29
C SER A 95 -24.18 -0.09 -17.83
N VAL A 96 -24.26 0.84 -18.78
CA VAL A 96 -24.34 2.27 -18.47
C VAL A 96 -25.61 2.53 -17.68
N GLY A 97 -25.45 3.08 -16.48
CA GLY A 97 -26.53 3.38 -15.56
C GLY A 97 -26.60 2.48 -14.34
N ASP A 98 -25.80 1.42 -14.27
CA ASP A 98 -25.77 0.53 -13.11
C ASP A 98 -25.14 1.22 -11.89
N ASN A 99 -25.74 1.00 -10.73
CA ASN A 99 -25.18 1.42 -9.45
C ASN A 99 -24.11 0.42 -9.03
N VAL A 100 -22.94 0.95 -8.74
CA VAL A 100 -21.75 0.15 -8.51
C VAL A 100 -20.98 0.69 -7.33
N LEU A 101 -20.31 -0.24 -6.65
CA LEU A 101 -19.29 0.02 -5.66
C LEU A 101 -17.94 -0.07 -6.35
N VAL A 102 -17.18 1.02 -6.36
CA VAL A 102 -15.90 1.10 -7.06
C VAL A 102 -14.77 1.24 -6.07
N ASN A 103 -13.80 0.34 -6.14
CA ASN A 103 -12.57 0.42 -5.37
C ASN A 103 -11.74 1.61 -5.86
N TRP A 104 -11.82 2.73 -5.15
CA TRP A 104 -11.24 4.02 -5.57
C TRP A 104 -9.71 3.97 -5.55
N LYS A 105 -9.10 4.36 -6.69
CA LYS A 105 -7.67 4.24 -7.01
C LYS A 105 -7.00 2.89 -6.61
N ASN A 106 -7.79 1.83 -6.42
CA ASN A 106 -7.36 0.50 -5.94
C ASN A 106 -6.80 0.50 -4.50
N TYR A 107 -7.20 1.45 -3.67
CA TYR A 107 -6.73 1.52 -2.28
C TYR A 107 -7.49 0.61 -1.32
N GLY A 108 -8.61 0.01 -1.73
CA GLY A 108 -9.35 -1.01 -0.99
C GLY A 108 -10.70 -0.55 -0.43
N THR A 109 -10.99 0.74 -0.46
CA THR A 109 -12.28 1.31 -0.07
C THR A 109 -13.19 1.41 -1.28
N PHE A 110 -14.41 0.89 -1.14
CA PHE A 110 -15.40 0.85 -2.20
C PHE A 110 -16.36 2.01 -2.04
N PHE A 111 -16.32 2.96 -2.98
CA PHE A 111 -17.20 4.11 -2.99
C PHE A 111 -18.39 3.88 -3.92
N PRO A 112 -19.58 4.35 -3.54
CA PRO A 112 -20.76 4.28 -4.38
C PRO A 112 -20.61 5.21 -5.59
N GLY A 113 -21.07 4.72 -6.73
CA GLY A 113 -21.13 5.49 -7.94
C GLY A 113 -21.94 4.80 -9.01
N LYS A 114 -21.89 5.38 -10.21
CA LYS A 114 -22.68 4.97 -11.34
C LYS A 114 -21.81 4.82 -12.58
N VAL A 115 -22.06 3.77 -13.35
CA VAL A 115 -21.41 3.59 -14.65
C VAL A 115 -21.96 4.66 -15.60
N ALA A 116 -21.15 5.66 -15.91
CA ALA A 116 -21.50 6.77 -16.79
C ALA A 116 -21.19 6.48 -18.26
N GLY A 117 -20.24 5.58 -18.54
CA GLY A 117 -19.85 5.23 -19.90
C GLY A 117 -18.97 3.97 -19.99
N LEU A 118 -18.94 3.38 -21.17
CA LEU A 118 -18.08 2.25 -21.53
C LEU A 118 -16.92 2.77 -22.38
N GLU A 119 -15.69 2.47 -21.96
CA GLU A 119 -14.47 2.74 -22.72
C GLU A 119 -13.93 1.46 -23.39
N ALA A 120 -13.01 1.61 -24.34
CA ALA A 120 -12.42 0.48 -25.04
C ALA A 120 -11.53 -0.36 -24.10
N GLY A 121 -11.65 -1.70 -24.19
CA GLY A 121 -10.78 -2.64 -23.46
C GLY A 121 -11.20 -2.94 -22.03
N ASP A 122 -12.51 -3.13 -21.77
CA ASP A 122 -13.09 -3.48 -20.47
C ASP A 122 -12.81 -2.44 -19.36
N ARG A 123 -12.87 -1.17 -19.77
CA ARG A 123 -12.73 0.00 -18.91
C ARG A 123 -14.04 0.78 -18.88
N TYR A 124 -14.32 1.40 -17.74
CA TYR A 124 -15.57 2.09 -17.47
C TYR A 124 -15.27 3.51 -16.99
N LEU A 125 -16.15 4.43 -17.37
CA LEU A 125 -16.21 5.78 -16.82
C LEU A 125 -17.19 5.76 -15.65
N ILE A 126 -16.72 6.13 -14.46
CA ILE A 126 -17.49 6.12 -13.23
C ILE A 126 -17.76 7.56 -12.80
N HIS A 127 -19.03 7.85 -12.52
CA HIS A 127 -19.43 9.05 -11.79
C HIS A 127 -19.71 8.63 -10.35
N PHE A 128 -18.95 9.14 -9.40
CA PHE A 128 -19.19 8.92 -7.99
C PHE A 128 -20.31 9.83 -7.48
N ASP A 129 -20.95 9.42 -6.38
CA ASP A 129 -22.08 10.16 -5.82
C ASP A 129 -21.66 11.52 -5.22
N ASP A 130 -20.38 11.71 -4.92
CA ASP A 130 -19.76 12.95 -4.44
C ASP A 130 -19.44 13.96 -5.57
N GLY A 131 -19.80 13.62 -6.80
CA GLY A 131 -19.61 14.43 -8.00
C GLY A 131 -18.23 14.29 -8.65
N ASP A 132 -17.35 13.42 -8.14
CA ASP A 132 -16.09 13.10 -8.78
C ASP A 132 -16.28 12.12 -9.95
N VAL A 133 -15.32 12.14 -10.88
CA VAL A 133 -15.36 11.30 -12.09
C VAL A 133 -14.02 10.60 -12.26
N GLU A 134 -14.05 9.28 -12.45
CA GLU A 134 -12.86 8.48 -12.74
C GLU A 134 -13.04 7.75 -14.08
N SER A 135 -12.15 8.04 -15.04
CA SER A 135 -12.08 7.39 -16.36
C SER A 135 -11.12 6.21 -16.36
N GLY A 136 -11.36 5.24 -17.25
CA GLY A 136 -10.43 4.12 -17.45
C GLY A 136 -10.42 3.07 -16.33
N VAL A 137 -11.49 2.97 -15.54
CA VAL A 137 -11.61 2.04 -14.41
C VAL A 137 -11.83 0.61 -14.92
N PRO A 138 -10.96 -0.36 -14.62
CA PRO A 138 -11.16 -1.75 -15.04
C PRO A 138 -12.30 -2.44 -14.30
N ALA A 139 -12.99 -3.38 -14.93
CA ALA A 139 -14.06 -4.18 -14.32
C ALA A 139 -13.64 -4.82 -12.98
N SER A 140 -12.37 -5.22 -12.85
CA SER A 140 -11.83 -5.81 -11.62
C SER A 140 -11.88 -4.92 -10.37
N ARG A 141 -12.09 -3.60 -10.54
CA ARG A 141 -12.24 -2.63 -9.45
C ARG A 141 -13.70 -2.28 -9.16
N ILE A 142 -14.64 -2.83 -9.92
CA ILE A 142 -16.05 -2.49 -9.86
C ILE A 142 -16.83 -3.70 -9.34
N ALA A 143 -17.68 -3.48 -8.36
CA ALA A 143 -18.63 -4.46 -7.85
C ALA A 143 -20.04 -3.92 -8.02
N ILE A 144 -20.99 -4.76 -8.45
CA ILE A 144 -22.40 -4.36 -8.51
C ILE A 144 -22.89 -4.10 -7.08
N GLN A 145 -23.56 -2.96 -6.85
CA GLN A 145 -24.17 -2.69 -5.56
C GLN A 145 -25.40 -3.60 -5.39
N PRO A 146 -25.43 -4.50 -4.39
CA PRO A 146 -26.59 -5.34 -4.17
C PRO A 146 -27.72 -4.52 -3.52
N ASP A 147 -28.96 -4.72 -3.96
CA ASP A 147 -30.17 -4.07 -3.40
C ASP A 147 -30.58 -4.70 -2.05
N SER A 148 -29.65 -4.64 -1.10
CA SER A 148 -29.83 -5.17 0.26
C SER A 148 -29.78 -4.04 1.28
N LYS A 149 -30.54 -4.18 2.36
CA LYS A 149 -30.56 -3.19 3.45
C LYS A 149 -29.16 -2.90 4.00
N ALA A 150 -28.34 -3.93 4.17
CA ALA A 150 -26.96 -3.80 4.67
C ALA A 150 -26.04 -3.01 3.70
N ALA A 151 -26.23 -3.19 2.39
CA ALA A 151 -25.45 -2.44 1.40
C ALA A 151 -25.88 -0.97 1.33
N ASN A 152 -27.18 -0.69 1.45
CA ASN A 152 -27.68 0.67 1.51
C ASN A 152 -27.22 1.39 2.79
N GLU A 153 -27.25 0.72 3.95
CA GLU A 153 -26.70 1.26 5.20
C GLU A 153 -25.19 1.53 5.11
N TYR A 154 -24.42 0.64 4.47
CA TYR A 154 -22.98 0.87 4.22
C TYR A 154 -22.75 2.12 3.36
N VAL A 155 -23.51 2.25 2.27
CA VAL A 155 -23.41 3.39 1.36
C VAL A 155 -23.79 4.70 2.05
N GLU A 156 -24.90 4.73 2.77
CA GLU A 156 -25.33 5.92 3.52
C GLU A 156 -24.28 6.36 4.54
N ASN A 157 -23.73 5.42 5.33
CA ASN A 157 -22.73 5.74 6.35
C ASN A 157 -21.43 6.29 5.74
N ILE A 158 -20.90 5.65 4.68
CA ILE A 158 -19.68 6.12 4.02
C ILE A 158 -19.89 7.51 3.42
N CYS A 159 -21.03 7.74 2.75
CA CYS A 159 -21.36 9.05 2.18
C CYS A 159 -21.49 10.14 3.25
N GLU A 160 -22.13 9.84 4.39
CA GLU A 160 -22.29 10.80 5.49
C GLU A 160 -20.93 11.15 6.10
N GLU A 161 -20.12 10.15 6.46
CA GLU A 161 -18.79 10.36 7.03
C GLU A 161 -17.85 11.12 6.06
N GLU A 162 -17.91 10.79 4.76
CA GLU A 162 -17.15 11.48 3.72
C GLU A 162 -17.57 12.94 3.61
N GLN A 163 -18.87 13.19 3.54
CA GLN A 163 -19.40 14.54 3.37
C GLN A 163 -19.09 15.42 4.59
N GLU A 164 -19.17 14.88 5.80
CA GLU A 164 -18.81 15.63 7.02
C GLU A 164 -17.35 16.08 7.01
N LEU A 165 -16.43 15.22 6.55
CA LEU A 165 -15.02 15.56 6.40
C LEU A 165 -14.80 16.58 5.27
N ILE A 166 -15.44 16.38 4.12
CA ILE A 166 -15.38 17.32 2.98
C ILE A 166 -15.87 18.70 3.42
N ASP A 167 -17.00 18.77 4.11
CA ASP A 167 -17.60 20.03 4.57
C ASP A 167 -16.67 20.71 5.59
N SER A 168 -16.06 19.94 6.48
CA SER A 168 -15.08 20.45 7.46
C SER A 168 -13.88 21.11 6.79
N PHE A 169 -13.36 20.53 5.70
CA PHE A 169 -12.26 21.13 4.94
C PHE A 169 -12.73 22.28 4.03
N ALA A 170 -13.93 22.18 3.45
CA ALA A 170 -14.48 23.17 2.54
C ALA A 170 -14.74 24.53 3.19
N VAL A 171 -14.92 24.59 4.52
CA VAL A 171 -14.99 25.86 5.28
C VAL A 171 -13.74 26.72 5.07
N PHE A 172 -12.60 26.10 4.78
CA PHE A 172 -11.32 26.78 4.61
C PHE A 172 -10.95 27.06 3.14
N ASP A 173 -11.79 26.61 2.20
CA ASP A 173 -11.67 26.87 0.77
C ASP A 173 -12.67 27.95 0.34
N GLU A 174 -12.32 29.22 0.57
CA GLU A 174 -13.18 30.36 0.24
C GLU A 174 -13.58 30.42 -1.24
N GLU A 175 -12.71 29.92 -2.12
CA GLU A 175 -12.91 29.92 -3.57
C GLU A 175 -13.71 28.72 -4.07
N LYS A 176 -13.98 27.74 -3.20
CA LYS A 176 -14.57 26.43 -3.57
C LYS A 176 -13.81 25.77 -4.72
N SER A 177 -12.49 25.93 -4.70
CA SER A 177 -11.55 25.34 -5.65
C SER A 177 -11.54 23.80 -5.59
N GLY A 178 -11.96 23.20 -4.49
CA GLY A 178 -11.78 21.77 -4.21
C GLY A 178 -10.39 21.44 -3.67
N THR A 179 -9.57 22.45 -3.38
CA THR A 179 -8.20 22.30 -2.88
C THR A 179 -7.90 23.24 -1.72
N ILE A 180 -7.00 22.81 -0.84
CA ILE A 180 -6.47 23.65 0.25
C ILE A 180 -4.95 23.56 0.26
N HIS A 181 -4.27 24.65 0.60
CA HIS A 181 -2.82 24.65 0.69
C HIS A 181 -2.37 23.75 1.84
N ALA A 182 -1.27 23.01 1.66
CA ALA A 182 -0.71 22.13 2.68
C ALA A 182 -0.56 22.84 4.02
N LYS A 183 0.04 24.04 4.03
CA LYS A 183 0.13 24.88 5.24
C LYS A 183 -1.22 25.10 5.93
N LYS A 184 -2.29 25.32 5.16
CA LYS A 184 -3.62 25.57 5.71
C LYS A 184 -4.23 24.32 6.33
N LEU A 185 -4.03 23.16 5.70
CA LEU A 185 -4.40 21.85 6.27
C LEU A 185 -3.73 21.63 7.64
N PHE A 186 -2.45 22.00 7.81
CA PHE A 186 -1.77 21.93 9.12
C PHE A 186 -2.32 22.91 10.12
N GLU A 187 -2.57 24.16 9.73
CA GLU A 187 -3.20 25.13 10.63
C GLU A 187 -4.54 24.59 11.18
N ILE A 188 -5.32 23.89 10.35
CA ILE A 188 -6.59 23.29 10.78
C ILE A 188 -6.36 22.15 11.78
N LEU A 189 -5.46 21.21 11.45
CA LEU A 189 -5.18 20.05 12.30
C LEU A 189 -4.52 20.44 13.63
N THR A 190 -3.68 21.47 13.63
CA THR A 190 -3.03 22.00 14.85
C THR A 190 -3.96 22.88 15.68
N GLN A 191 -4.88 23.62 15.06
CA GLN A 191 -5.87 24.42 15.78
C GLN A 191 -6.90 23.55 16.52
N MET A 192 -7.10 22.30 16.10
CA MET A 192 -7.98 21.33 16.74
C MET A 192 -7.32 20.52 17.88
N GLY A 193 -6.03 20.73 18.20
CA GLY A 193 -5.32 19.93 19.20
C GLY A 193 -4.07 20.55 19.82
N ASP A 194 -3.13 19.71 20.28
CA ASP A 194 -1.83 20.17 20.78
C ASP A 194 -1.02 20.72 19.59
N ALA A 195 -0.49 21.93 19.77
CA ALA A 195 0.20 22.65 18.71
C ALA A 195 1.50 21.93 18.36
N LEU A 196 1.49 21.09 17.31
CA LEU A 196 2.72 20.77 16.60
C LEU A 196 3.39 22.08 16.24
N ASP A 197 4.64 22.23 16.63
CA ASP A 197 5.38 23.43 16.29
C ASP A 197 5.44 23.53 14.76
N VAL A 198 5.33 24.75 14.24
CA VAL A 198 5.35 25.02 12.80
C VAL A 198 6.62 24.43 12.17
N ASP A 199 7.71 24.36 12.93
CA ASP A 199 8.97 23.78 12.49
C ASP A 199 8.99 22.23 12.49
N GLU A 200 8.27 21.57 13.39
CA GLU A 200 8.05 20.11 13.35
C GLU A 200 7.16 19.72 12.16
N ALA A 201 6.08 20.48 11.93
CA ALA A 201 5.21 20.28 10.78
C ALA A 201 5.96 20.48 9.45
N LYS A 202 6.80 21.51 9.35
CA LYS A 202 7.68 21.70 8.19
C LYS A 202 8.62 20.53 7.97
N ALA A 203 9.18 19.97 9.04
CA ALA A 203 10.09 18.83 8.94
C ALA A 203 9.39 17.59 8.38
N LEU A 204 8.15 17.31 8.80
CA LEU A 204 7.34 16.22 8.26
C LEU A 204 7.04 16.41 6.77
N PHE A 205 6.66 17.62 6.37
CA PHE A 205 6.36 17.94 4.96
C PHE A 205 7.59 17.84 4.08
N LEU A 206 8.72 18.32 4.59
CA LEU A 206 10.00 18.23 3.91
C LEU A 206 10.47 16.77 3.77
N ASP A 207 10.31 15.94 4.81
CA ASP A 207 10.61 14.51 4.76
C ASP A 207 9.73 13.76 3.75
N MET A 208 8.45 14.12 3.71
CA MET A 208 7.50 13.63 2.71
C MET A 208 7.71 14.26 1.32
N GLY A 209 8.59 15.26 1.17
CA GLY A 209 8.83 15.94 -0.11
C GLY A 209 7.69 16.82 -0.61
N ILE A 210 6.75 17.21 0.27
CA ILE A 210 5.62 18.07 -0.04
C ILE A 210 5.99 19.52 0.30
N SER A 211 5.84 20.45 -0.65
CA SER A 211 6.01 21.87 -0.35
C SER A 211 4.83 22.40 0.47
N LEU A 212 5.07 23.35 1.37
CA LEU A 212 4.02 24.01 2.17
C LEU A 212 2.98 24.75 1.30
N ASP A 213 3.37 25.11 0.07
CA ASP A 213 2.53 25.78 -0.91
C ASP A 213 1.84 24.78 -1.87
N SER A 214 1.98 23.47 -1.64
CA SER A 214 1.32 22.46 -2.46
C SER A 214 -0.19 22.51 -2.22
N GLU A 215 -0.97 22.52 -3.30
CA GLU A 215 -2.41 22.40 -3.25
C GLU A 215 -2.80 20.94 -3.03
N ILE A 216 -3.60 20.69 -1.99
CA ILE A 216 -4.10 19.38 -1.61
C ILE A 216 -5.57 19.30 -1.94
N ASN A 217 -5.96 18.34 -2.77
CA ASN A 217 -7.37 18.02 -2.97
C ASN A 217 -7.93 17.36 -1.70
N TYR A 218 -8.82 18.08 -1.01
CA TYR A 218 -9.34 17.63 0.28
C TYR A 218 -10.47 16.59 0.14
N LYS A 219 -11.07 16.43 -1.05
CA LYS A 219 -12.01 15.33 -1.32
C LYS A 219 -11.26 13.99 -1.40
N ASP A 220 -10.15 13.98 -2.14
CA ASP A 220 -9.24 12.84 -2.21
C ASP A 220 -8.70 12.47 -0.81
N LEU A 221 -8.43 13.47 0.02
CA LEU A 221 -8.03 13.28 1.42
C LEU A 221 -9.17 12.70 2.27
N ALA A 222 -10.38 13.26 2.17
CA ALA A 222 -11.55 12.78 2.90
C ALA A 222 -11.85 11.30 2.58
N LYS A 223 -11.83 10.90 1.31
CA LYS A 223 -11.97 9.49 0.88
C LYS A 223 -11.00 8.54 1.58
N ILE A 224 -9.77 8.99 1.81
CA ILE A 224 -8.77 8.18 2.51
C ILE A 224 -9.03 8.16 4.04
N MET A 225 -9.60 9.23 4.59
CA MET A 225 -9.85 9.38 6.02
C MET A 225 -11.11 8.67 6.51
N VAL A 226 -12.16 8.56 5.70
CA VAL A 226 -13.43 7.87 6.05
C VAL A 226 -13.21 6.40 6.39
N GLN A 227 -12.25 5.78 5.72
CA GLN A 227 -11.80 4.45 6.10
C GLN A 227 -10.29 4.50 6.25
N PRO A 228 -9.77 4.83 7.46
CA PRO A 228 -8.35 4.88 7.68
C PRO A 228 -7.78 3.52 7.28
N PHE A 229 -6.91 3.52 6.27
CA PHE A 229 -6.35 2.30 5.77
C PHE A 229 -5.71 1.53 6.91
N GLU A 230 -6.14 0.30 7.12
CA GLU A 230 -5.36 -0.60 7.96
C GLU A 230 -3.93 -0.62 7.39
N PRO A 231 -2.91 -0.47 8.24
CA PRO A 231 -1.53 -0.54 7.79
C PRO A 231 -1.36 -1.84 7.01
N LYS A 232 -0.63 -1.78 5.88
CA LYS A 232 -0.40 -2.98 5.06
C LYS A 232 0.13 -4.07 5.99
N PRO A 233 -0.50 -5.24 6.03
CA PRO A 233 -0.06 -6.30 6.92
C PRO A 233 1.40 -6.63 6.61
N GLU A 234 2.18 -6.77 7.67
CA GLU A 234 3.57 -7.19 7.57
C GLU A 234 3.63 -8.70 7.60
N VAL A 235 4.21 -9.28 6.56
CA VAL A 235 4.29 -10.72 6.39
C VAL A 235 5.76 -11.11 6.28
N VAL A 236 6.20 -11.97 7.19
CA VAL A 236 7.56 -12.49 7.16
C VAL A 236 7.69 -13.48 6.00
N MET A 237 8.74 -13.32 5.21
CA MET A 237 9.00 -14.20 4.07
C MET A 237 10.41 -14.80 4.16
N ASP A 238 10.51 -16.10 3.86
CA ASP A 238 11.74 -16.87 3.80
C ASP A 238 11.95 -17.46 2.39
N LYS A 239 13.20 -17.84 2.09
CA LYS A 239 13.66 -18.30 0.78
C LYS A 239 13.23 -17.34 -0.35
N ALA A 240 13.23 -16.05 -0.05
CA ALA A 240 12.79 -15.02 -0.95
C ALA A 240 13.78 -14.82 -2.10
N TYR A 241 13.28 -14.53 -3.29
CA TYR A 241 14.06 -14.09 -4.43
C TYR A 241 13.19 -13.19 -5.31
N ILE A 242 13.84 -12.28 -6.02
CA ILE A 242 13.18 -11.36 -6.95
C ILE A 242 13.39 -11.87 -8.37
N GLU A 243 12.31 -11.90 -9.15
CA GLU A 243 12.35 -12.26 -10.57
C GLU A 243 11.56 -11.21 -11.35
N GLY A 244 12.26 -10.35 -12.09
CA GLY A 244 11.70 -9.11 -12.62
C GLY A 244 11.30 -8.18 -11.46
N ASP A 245 10.07 -7.66 -11.48
CA ASP A 245 9.54 -6.81 -10.42
C ASP A 245 8.67 -7.58 -9.41
N ILE A 246 8.79 -8.90 -9.33
CA ILE A 246 7.94 -9.74 -8.49
C ILE A 246 8.79 -10.45 -7.44
N LEU A 247 8.38 -10.30 -6.18
CA LEU A 247 8.94 -11.06 -5.06
C LEU A 247 8.29 -12.44 -5.02
N LYS A 248 9.11 -13.48 -4.85
CA LYS A 248 8.66 -14.86 -4.67
C LYS A 248 9.35 -15.45 -3.45
N GLY A 249 8.60 -16.21 -2.65
CA GLY A 249 9.15 -16.85 -1.46
C GLY A 249 8.08 -17.59 -0.66
N PHE A 250 8.46 -18.11 0.49
CA PHE A 250 7.55 -18.73 1.43
C PHE A 250 7.14 -17.70 2.48
N ALA A 251 5.86 -17.34 2.51
CA ALA A 251 5.29 -16.40 3.47
C ALA A 251 4.75 -17.15 4.70
N TYR A 252 4.98 -16.59 5.88
CA TYR A 252 4.45 -17.10 7.15
C TYR A 252 3.35 -16.17 7.67
N GLY A 253 2.23 -16.74 8.08
CA GLY A 253 1.13 -16.01 8.71
C GLY A 253 0.46 -14.98 7.79
N HIS A 254 0.40 -15.22 6.48
CA HIS A 254 -0.25 -14.29 5.57
C HIS A 254 -1.75 -14.16 5.90
N PRO A 255 -2.30 -12.96 6.15
CA PRO A 255 -3.67 -12.81 6.66
C PRO A 255 -4.76 -13.51 5.82
N LYS A 256 -4.57 -13.52 4.49
CA LYS A 256 -5.50 -14.17 3.54
C LYS A 256 -5.11 -15.59 3.13
N LEU A 257 -3.83 -15.96 3.23
CA LEU A 257 -3.28 -17.14 2.56
C LEU A 257 -2.63 -18.15 3.54
N GLY A 258 -2.44 -17.76 4.80
CA GLY A 258 -1.72 -18.55 5.79
C GLY A 258 -0.25 -18.75 5.44
N ASP A 259 0.28 -19.90 5.83
CA ASP A 259 1.65 -20.31 5.55
C ASP A 259 1.72 -20.94 4.17
N THR A 260 2.26 -20.23 3.17
CA THR A 260 2.30 -20.74 1.80
C THR A 260 3.37 -20.08 0.95
N GLN A 261 3.63 -20.68 -0.22
CA GLN A 261 4.49 -20.07 -1.24
C GLN A 261 3.71 -18.98 -1.97
N VAL A 262 4.22 -17.75 -1.88
CA VAL A 262 3.57 -16.56 -2.43
C VAL A 262 4.36 -16.03 -3.62
N LYS A 263 3.62 -15.66 -4.65
CA LYS A 263 4.07 -14.79 -5.73
C LYS A 263 3.38 -13.45 -5.52
N THR A 264 4.15 -12.40 -5.26
CA THR A 264 3.58 -11.09 -4.94
C THR A 264 3.05 -10.38 -6.18
N SER A 265 2.38 -9.24 -5.94
CA SER A 265 2.21 -8.21 -6.95
C SER A 265 3.55 -7.50 -7.23
N GLN A 266 3.54 -6.55 -8.17
CA GLN A 266 4.71 -5.73 -8.49
C GLN A 266 5.26 -5.06 -7.22
N ILE A 267 6.59 -5.09 -7.07
CA ILE A 267 7.30 -4.40 -6.01
C ILE A 267 7.19 -2.90 -6.28
N LEU A 268 6.66 -2.16 -5.31
CA LEU A 268 6.56 -0.70 -5.36
C LEU A 268 7.82 -0.05 -4.82
N LYS A 269 8.35 -0.59 -3.71
CA LYS A 269 9.51 -0.05 -3.01
C LYS A 269 10.21 -1.15 -2.21
N ILE A 270 11.53 -1.08 -2.12
CA ILE A 270 12.32 -1.89 -1.18
C ILE A 270 13.10 -0.92 -0.29
N THR A 271 13.04 -1.14 1.01
CA THR A 271 13.86 -0.43 2.00
C THR A 271 14.61 -1.43 2.86
N TYR A 272 15.73 -1.00 3.42
CA TYR A 272 16.54 -1.83 4.31
C TYR A 272 16.69 -1.12 5.64
N ASP A 273 16.56 -1.87 6.73
CA ASP A 273 16.86 -1.37 8.07
C ASP A 273 18.36 -1.48 8.39
N ASN A 274 18.76 -0.95 9.56
CA ASN A 274 20.16 -1.03 10.04
C ASN A 274 20.66 -2.47 10.29
N LYS A 275 19.76 -3.46 10.27
CA LYS A 275 20.07 -4.89 10.39
C LYS A 275 20.04 -5.60 9.02
N ALA A 276 19.92 -4.84 7.94
CA ALA A 276 19.73 -5.29 6.56
C ALA A 276 18.55 -6.27 6.39
N THR A 277 17.51 -6.11 7.21
CA THR A 277 16.20 -6.66 6.95
C THR A 277 15.58 -5.83 5.83
N ALA A 278 15.15 -6.51 4.77
CA ALA A 278 14.44 -5.86 3.69
C ALA A 278 12.95 -5.76 4.01
N ARG A 279 12.38 -4.56 3.82
CA ARG A 279 10.93 -4.33 3.79
C ARG A 279 10.54 -4.07 2.34
N VAL A 280 9.89 -5.06 1.75
CA VAL A 280 9.45 -5.05 0.35
C VAL A 280 7.98 -4.68 0.31
N GLU A 281 7.70 -3.46 -0.12
CA GLU A 281 6.34 -2.95 -0.23
C GLU A 281 5.72 -3.36 -1.56
N THR A 282 4.55 -3.99 -1.48
CA THR A 282 3.74 -4.38 -2.64
C THR A 282 2.37 -3.69 -2.55
N ARG A 283 1.46 -4.00 -3.49
CA ARG A 283 0.14 -3.34 -3.57
C ARG A 283 -0.60 -3.31 -2.23
N ASN A 284 -0.65 -4.43 -1.52
CA ASN A 284 -1.51 -4.61 -0.35
C ASN A 284 -0.81 -5.26 0.85
N THR A 285 0.49 -5.53 0.77
CA THR A 285 1.22 -6.27 1.82
C THR A 285 2.67 -5.81 1.82
N VAL A 286 3.26 -5.69 3.01
CA VAL A 286 4.69 -5.43 3.18
C VAL A 286 5.34 -6.75 3.56
N TYR A 287 6.25 -7.23 2.73
CA TYR A 287 6.99 -8.47 3.01
C TYR A 287 8.29 -8.12 3.71
N VAL A 288 8.50 -8.72 4.88
CA VAL A 288 9.70 -8.55 5.69
C VAL A 288 10.61 -9.74 5.46
N VAL A 289 11.76 -9.51 4.86
CA VAL A 289 12.76 -10.54 4.56
C VAL A 289 14.02 -10.27 5.36
N GLY A 290 14.35 -11.17 6.28
CA GLY A 290 15.60 -11.09 7.02
C GLY A 290 16.83 -11.28 6.12
N PRO A 291 18.04 -10.90 6.58
CA PRO A 291 19.27 -11.00 5.78
C PRO A 291 19.63 -12.45 5.36
N THR A 292 19.15 -13.44 6.11
CA THR A 292 19.27 -14.88 5.82
C THR A 292 18.02 -15.47 5.15
N GLY A 293 16.93 -14.71 5.07
CA GLY A 293 15.66 -15.13 4.47
C GLY A 293 15.66 -15.09 2.94
N TRP A 294 16.77 -14.68 2.34
CA TRP A 294 16.94 -14.63 0.88
C TRP A 294 17.48 -15.95 0.35
N LYS A 295 16.77 -16.55 -0.61
CA LYS A 295 17.30 -17.61 -1.48
C LYS A 295 18.31 -17.04 -2.47
N SER A 296 18.01 -15.87 -3.04
CA SER A 296 18.93 -15.07 -3.86
C SER A 296 18.79 -13.62 -3.42
N ARG A 297 19.86 -13.05 -2.85
CA ARG A 297 19.83 -11.65 -2.41
C ARG A 297 19.78 -10.73 -3.64
N PRO A 298 19.02 -9.63 -3.59
CA PRO A 298 19.07 -8.61 -4.62
C PRO A 298 20.42 -7.90 -4.60
N GLU A 299 20.88 -7.37 -5.74
CA GLU A 299 22.23 -6.80 -5.92
C GLU A 299 22.51 -5.61 -4.98
N ASN A 300 21.49 -4.81 -4.68
CA ASN A 300 21.54 -3.67 -3.78
C ASN A 300 21.37 -4.01 -2.28
N HIS A 301 21.47 -5.28 -1.90
CA HIS A 301 21.29 -5.70 -0.51
C HIS A 301 22.49 -5.28 0.36
N PRO A 302 22.30 -4.68 1.56
CA PRO A 302 23.41 -4.15 2.38
C PRO A 302 24.45 -5.18 2.88
N PHE A 303 24.08 -6.46 2.95
CA PHE A 303 25.00 -7.57 3.26
C PHE A 303 25.69 -8.20 2.05
N ASN A 304 25.46 -7.72 0.84
CA ASN A 304 26.26 -8.20 -0.28
C ASN A 304 27.71 -7.79 -0.03
N GLU A 305 28.63 -8.74 -0.15
CA GLU A 305 30.05 -8.42 -0.09
C GLU A 305 30.34 -7.38 -1.18
N PRO A 306 31.00 -6.26 -0.86
CA PRO A 306 31.33 -5.29 -1.88
C PRO A 306 32.21 -6.01 -2.91
N LYS A 307 31.85 -5.92 -4.20
CA LYS A 307 32.58 -6.58 -5.31
C LYS A 307 34.09 -6.33 -5.26
N PHE A 308 34.47 -5.19 -4.68
CA PHE A 308 35.84 -4.85 -4.38
C PHE A 308 35.99 -4.38 -2.93
N THR A 309 37.16 -4.60 -2.35
CA THR A 309 37.49 -4.21 -0.97
C THR A 309 38.61 -3.18 -0.94
N SER A 310 38.67 -2.34 0.11
CA SER A 310 39.79 -1.43 0.29
C SER A 310 41.07 -2.22 0.55
N GLY A 311 42.17 -1.79 -0.09
CA GLY A 311 43.43 -2.51 -0.16
C GLY A 311 43.50 -3.58 -1.26
N GLN A 312 42.43 -3.81 -2.02
CA GLN A 312 42.45 -4.72 -3.16
C GLN A 312 43.17 -4.10 -4.36
N GLN A 313 44.03 -4.88 -4.99
CA GLN A 313 44.65 -4.53 -6.27
C GLN A 313 43.71 -4.86 -7.42
N VAL A 314 43.52 -3.90 -8.33
CA VAL A 314 42.60 -3.97 -9.47
C VAL A 314 43.27 -3.37 -10.69
N SER A 315 42.85 -3.78 -11.89
CA SER A 315 43.21 -3.07 -13.12
C SER A 315 42.17 -1.98 -13.38
N VAL A 316 42.63 -0.76 -13.67
CA VAL A 316 41.80 0.43 -13.86
C VAL A 316 41.99 0.97 -15.27
N GLU A 317 40.91 1.16 -16.01
CA GLU A 317 40.96 1.70 -17.36
C GLU A 317 41.21 3.21 -17.33
N TRP A 318 42.27 3.69 -17.96
CA TRP A 318 42.55 5.11 -18.16
C TRP A 318 43.09 5.35 -19.57
N GLY A 319 42.44 6.26 -20.31
CA GLY A 319 42.83 6.59 -21.69
C GLY A 319 42.71 5.41 -22.68
N GLY A 320 41.83 4.44 -22.40
CA GLY A 320 41.67 3.21 -23.21
C GLY A 320 42.74 2.14 -22.98
N GLN A 321 43.56 2.30 -21.94
CA GLN A 321 44.54 1.30 -21.50
C GLN A 321 44.27 0.94 -20.03
N TRP A 322 44.62 -0.28 -19.63
CA TRP A 322 44.43 -0.76 -18.27
C TRP A 322 45.73 -0.59 -17.48
N TRP A 323 45.63 0.00 -16.30
CA TRP A 323 46.74 0.29 -15.39
C TRP A 323 46.51 -0.37 -14.05
N ASP A 324 47.57 -0.81 -13.37
CA ASP A 324 47.44 -1.40 -12.04
C ASP A 324 47.16 -0.32 -11.00
N GLY A 325 46.08 -0.51 -10.24
CA GLY A 325 45.64 0.39 -9.19
C GLY A 325 45.34 -0.35 -7.89
N LEU A 326 45.39 0.39 -6.79
CA LEU A 326 45.02 -0.06 -5.46
C LEU A 326 43.80 0.74 -5.00
N ILE A 327 42.75 0.05 -4.58
CA ILE A 327 41.57 0.71 -4.00
C ILE A 327 41.95 1.21 -2.60
N LYS A 328 42.05 2.52 -2.42
CA LYS A 328 42.30 3.12 -1.11
C LYS A 328 41.03 3.20 -0.28
N GLU A 329 39.96 3.71 -0.87
CA GLU A 329 38.68 3.98 -0.21
C GLU A 329 37.52 3.65 -1.13
N ILE A 330 36.37 3.35 -0.54
CA ILE A 330 35.11 3.03 -1.25
C ILE A 330 34.02 3.90 -0.64
N SER A 331 33.31 4.65 -1.47
CA SER A 331 32.21 5.53 -1.05
C SER A 331 31.16 5.61 -2.15
N ASP A 332 29.89 5.38 -1.80
CA ASP A 332 28.73 5.55 -2.69
C ASP A 332 28.95 5.00 -4.12
N ASP A 333 29.31 3.71 -4.23
CA ASP A 333 29.61 3.00 -5.48
C ASP A 333 30.78 3.54 -6.32
N LYS A 334 31.58 4.44 -5.74
CA LYS A 334 32.84 4.93 -6.31
C LYS A 334 34.03 4.38 -5.54
N TYR A 335 35.10 4.16 -6.28
CA TYR A 335 36.34 3.58 -5.78
C TYR A 335 37.45 4.60 -5.95
N HIS A 336 38.10 4.96 -4.84
CA HIS A 336 39.26 5.84 -4.86
C HIS A 336 40.50 5.01 -5.19
N ILE A 337 41.06 5.23 -6.37
CA ILE A 337 42.16 4.44 -6.92
C ILE A 337 43.47 5.18 -6.74
N HIS A 338 44.47 4.46 -6.24
CA HIS A 338 45.86 4.87 -6.29
C HIS A 338 46.61 4.02 -7.32
N TYR A 339 47.13 4.66 -8.37
CA TYR A 339 47.87 3.97 -9.43
C TYR A 339 49.25 3.52 -8.93
N ILE A 340 49.55 2.23 -9.07
CA ILE A 340 50.80 1.65 -8.58
C ILE A 340 51.97 2.21 -9.40
N GLY A 341 52.95 2.81 -8.72
CA GLY A 341 54.12 3.42 -9.35
C GLY A 341 53.94 4.88 -9.76
N PHE A 342 52.78 5.48 -9.45
CA PHE A 342 52.50 6.90 -9.69
C PHE A 342 52.29 7.64 -8.36
N ASP A 343 52.43 8.96 -8.39
CA ASP A 343 52.21 9.80 -7.22
C ASP A 343 50.70 9.98 -6.94
N SER A 344 50.37 10.26 -5.68
CA SER A 344 49.02 10.52 -5.17
C SER A 344 48.25 11.64 -5.89
N SER A 345 48.94 12.52 -6.63
CA SER A 345 48.31 13.53 -7.48
C SER A 345 47.49 12.95 -8.63
N TRP A 346 47.70 11.67 -8.96
CA TRP A 346 46.97 10.92 -9.98
C TRP A 346 45.83 10.09 -9.40
N ASP A 347 45.65 10.10 -8.09
CA ASP A 347 44.56 9.38 -7.45
C ASP A 347 43.22 9.96 -7.92
N GLU A 348 42.30 9.09 -8.31
CA GLU A 348 40.99 9.50 -8.81
C GLU A 348 39.88 8.60 -8.25
N TRP A 349 38.66 9.13 -8.26
CA TRP A 349 37.47 8.35 -8.01
C TRP A 349 36.95 7.79 -9.33
N VAL A 350 36.83 6.48 -9.43
CA VAL A 350 36.27 5.79 -10.61
C VAL A 350 35.05 4.97 -10.24
N ASP A 351 34.16 4.80 -11.20
CA ASP A 351 33.00 3.90 -11.07
C ASP A 351 33.40 2.45 -11.35
N GLU A 352 32.58 1.48 -10.93
CA GLU A 352 32.81 0.04 -11.11
C GLU A 352 33.13 -0.34 -12.57
N SER A 353 32.53 0.35 -13.54
CA SER A 353 32.70 0.06 -14.97
C SER A 353 34.14 0.15 -15.47
N ARG A 354 35.00 0.93 -14.81
CA ARG A 354 36.42 1.10 -15.15
C ARG A 354 37.34 0.15 -14.38
N LEU A 355 36.79 -0.76 -13.57
CA LEU A 355 37.55 -1.67 -12.72
C LEU A 355 37.45 -3.11 -13.21
N LYS A 356 38.57 -3.83 -13.09
CA LYS A 356 38.64 -5.26 -13.34
C LYS A 356 39.43 -5.94 -12.24
N THR A 357 38.92 -7.07 -11.75
CA THR A 357 39.68 -7.95 -10.86
C THR A 357 40.86 -8.51 -11.64
N HIS A 358 42.03 -8.50 -11.00
CA HIS A 358 43.25 -9.08 -11.56
C HIS A 358 43.14 -10.60 -11.74
#